data_AF-A0A1H4W409-F1
#
_entry.id   AF-A0A1H4W409-F1
#
_cell.length_a   1.000
_cell.length_b   1.000
_cell.length_c   1.000
_cell.angle_alpha   90.00
_cell.angle_beta   90.00
_cell.angle_gamma   90.00
#
_symmetry.space_group_name_H-M   'P 1'
#
loop_
_entity.id
_entity.type
_entity.pdbx_description
1 polymer ?
#
loop_
_entity_poly.entity_id
_entity_poly.type
_entity_poly.pdbx_seq_one_letter_code
_entity_poly.pdbx_strand_id
1 'polypeptide(L)'
;MPSVNMVKIDLVANVAQVGLPSNTNRAYLGIINIGAARAHIGIGMAAVVNGGWPVDAPVELGGQGGGLIFDGAQCPTNAINLISASATTIILMEM
;
A
#
# COMPACT_ATOMS: atom_id res chain seq x y z
N MET A 1 -23.81 7.69 5.47
CA MET A 1 -22.46 7.36 5.97
C MET A 1 -21.52 7.39 4.78
N PRO A 2 -20.34 8.01 4.87
CA PRO A 2 -19.34 7.89 3.80
C PRO A 2 -19.01 6.41 3.58
N SER A 3 -18.92 5.99 2.31
CA SER A 3 -18.68 4.60 1.91
C SER A 3 -17.19 4.33 1.84
N VAL A 4 -16.73 3.24 2.44
CA VAL A 4 -15.35 2.76 2.27
C VAL A 4 -15.21 2.10 0.90
N ASN A 5 -14.28 2.58 0.09
CA ASN A 5 -13.86 1.94 -1.14
C ASN A 5 -12.82 0.86 -0.82
N MET A 6 -13.04 -0.37 -1.27
CA MET A 6 -12.13 -1.49 -1.07
C MET A 6 -11.62 -2.02 -2.40
N VAL A 7 -10.30 -2.14 -2.53
CA VAL A 7 -9.63 -2.63 -3.74
C VAL A 7 -8.72 -3.79 -3.36
N LYS A 8 -8.88 -4.92 -4.03
CA LYS A 8 -7.91 -6.02 -3.99
C LYS A 8 -6.82 -5.75 -5.03
N ILE A 9 -5.57 -5.82 -4.62
CA ILE A 9 -4.41 -5.63 -5.50
C ILE A 9 -3.53 -6.87 -5.41
N ASP A 10 -3.32 -7.52 -6.56
CA ASP A 10 -2.37 -8.61 -6.71
C ASP A 10 -1.03 -8.02 -7.19
N LEU A 11 -0.07 -7.92 -6.27
CA LEU A 11 1.28 -7.44 -6.56
C LEU A 11 2.06 -8.54 -7.26
N VAL A 12 2.62 -8.20 -8.41
CA VAL A 12 3.56 -9.07 -9.13
C VAL A 12 4.98 -8.85 -8.58
N ALA A 13 5.75 -9.94 -8.50
CA ALA A 13 7.12 -9.90 -7.99
C ALA A 13 7.98 -8.89 -8.77
N ASN A 14 8.67 -8.01 -8.03
CA ASN A 14 9.58 -6.98 -8.54
C ASN A 14 8.92 -5.94 -9.47
N VAL A 15 7.59 -5.86 -9.47
CA VAL A 15 6.83 -4.88 -10.23
C VAL A 15 6.21 -3.86 -9.27
N ALA A 16 6.57 -2.60 -9.49
CA ALA A 16 5.95 -1.46 -8.85
C ALA A 16 4.50 -1.30 -9.34
N GLN A 17 3.56 -1.07 -8.41
CA GLN A 17 2.17 -0.79 -8.72
C GLN A 17 1.69 0.47 -7.98
N VAL A 18 0.91 1.31 -8.67
CA VAL A 18 0.17 2.40 -8.02
C VAL A 18 -1.09 1.79 -7.43
N GLY A 19 -1.14 1.69 -6.09
CA GLY A 19 -2.28 1.10 -5.41
C GLY A 19 -3.44 2.07 -5.23
N LEU A 20 -3.12 3.34 -4.95
CA LEU A 20 -4.09 4.43 -4.92
C LEU A 20 -3.48 5.73 -5.46
N PRO A 21 -4.24 6.56 -6.19
CA PRO A 21 -3.83 7.91 -6.53
C PRO A 21 -3.84 8.83 -5.30
N SER A 22 -3.32 10.05 -5.46
CA SER A 22 -3.44 11.10 -4.45
C SER A 22 -4.90 11.50 -4.25
N ASN A 23 -5.31 11.69 -2.99
CA ASN A 23 -6.66 12.06 -2.60
C ASN A 23 -6.62 13.00 -1.38
N THR A 24 -6.97 14.27 -1.56
CA THR A 24 -6.97 15.28 -0.49
C THR A 24 -8.16 15.15 0.46
N ASN A 25 -9.18 14.37 0.09
CA ASN A 25 -10.37 14.15 0.90
C ASN A 25 -10.28 12.84 1.71
N ARG A 26 -9.17 12.11 1.62
CA ARG A 26 -8.98 10.83 2.31
C ARG A 26 -9.01 11.04 3.82
N ALA A 27 -9.99 10.44 4.48
CA ALA A 27 -10.18 10.46 5.92
C ALA A 27 -9.84 9.11 6.59
N TYR A 28 -9.73 8.05 5.79
CA TYR A 28 -9.31 6.72 6.23
C TYR A 28 -8.45 6.03 5.17
N LEU A 29 -7.44 5.29 5.64
CA LEU A 29 -6.62 4.41 4.81
C LEU A 29 -6.29 3.14 5.59
N GLY A 30 -6.78 2.00 5.12
CA GLY A 30 -6.37 0.68 5.58
C GLY A 30 -5.61 -0.05 4.48
N ILE A 31 -4.44 -0.59 4.80
CA ILE A 31 -3.65 -1.42 3.88
C ILE A 31 -3.30 -2.70 4.61
N ILE A 32 -3.80 -3.84 4.13
CA ILE A 32 -3.62 -5.13 4.76
C ILE A 32 -3.03 -6.11 3.76
N ASN A 33 -1.93 -6.76 4.14
CA ASN A 33 -1.38 -7.87 3.40
C ASN A 33 -2.12 -9.16 3.75
N ILE A 34 -2.77 -9.77 2.76
CA ILE A 34 -3.49 -11.04 2.95
C ILE A 34 -2.72 -12.23 2.38
N GLY A 35 -1.66 -11.98 1.60
CA GLY A 35 -0.74 -13.00 1.10
C GLY A 35 0.39 -13.32 2.08
N ALA A 36 1.08 -14.43 1.83
CA ALA A 36 2.15 -14.93 2.70
C ALA A 36 3.48 -14.16 2.55
N ALA A 37 3.71 -13.57 1.38
CA ALA A 37 4.90 -12.81 1.05
C ALA A 37 4.81 -11.36 1.54
N ARG A 38 5.97 -10.70 1.71
CA ARG A 38 6.03 -9.32 2.18
C ARG A 38 5.63 -8.32 1.11
N ALA A 39 5.05 -7.21 1.54
CA ALA A 39 4.81 -6.03 0.72
C ALA A 39 5.45 -4.79 1.38
N HIS A 40 5.91 -3.89 0.52
CA HIS A 40 6.48 -2.60 0.93
C HIS A 40 5.65 -1.47 0.33
N ILE A 41 5.52 -0.38 1.09
CA ILE A 41 4.73 0.78 0.69
C ILE A 41 5.63 2.02 0.61
N GLY A 42 5.44 2.80 -0.45
CA GLY A 42 5.92 4.17 -0.56
C GLY A 42 4.75 5.15 -0.61
N ILE A 43 4.70 6.09 0.35
CA ILE A 43 3.70 7.16 0.39
C ILE A 43 4.32 8.41 -0.24
N GLY A 44 3.75 8.88 -1.35
CA GLY A 44 4.28 10.03 -2.09
C GLY A 44 5.64 9.78 -2.77
N MET A 45 6.14 8.55 -2.71
CA MET A 45 7.36 8.10 -3.39
C MET A 45 7.00 7.22 -4.57
N ALA A 46 7.59 7.44 -5.73
CA ALA A 46 7.37 6.58 -6.90
C ALA A 46 7.97 5.19 -6.65
N ALA A 47 7.20 4.13 -6.92
CA ALA A 47 7.76 2.79 -6.95
C ALA A 47 8.48 2.58 -8.30
N VAL A 48 9.75 2.19 -8.24
CA VAL A 48 10.60 1.99 -9.43
C VAL A 48 10.77 0.50 -9.67
N VAL A 49 10.35 0.04 -10.85
CA VAL A 49 10.52 -1.36 -11.29
C VAL A 49 12.02 -1.68 -11.30
N ASN A 50 12.42 -2.78 -10.66
CA ASN A 50 13.84 -3.16 -10.46
C ASN A 50 14.70 -2.09 -9.75
N GLY A 51 14.12 -1.04 -9.20
CA GLY A 51 14.85 0.08 -8.60
C GLY A 51 15.39 -0.19 -7.20
N GLY A 52 15.28 -1.42 -6.69
CA GLY A 52 15.82 -1.79 -5.39
C GLY A 52 14.97 -1.32 -4.20
N TRP A 53 13.67 -1.61 -4.19
CA TRP A 53 12.94 -1.64 -2.91
C TRP A 53 13.26 -2.93 -2.13
N PRO A 54 14.51 -3.08 -1.63
CA PRO A 54 14.72 -3.57 -0.27
C PRO A 54 16.02 -3.01 0.38
N VAL A 55 16.03 -1.78 0.88
CA VAL A 55 16.75 -1.30 2.10
C VAL A 55 16.01 -0.02 2.51
N ASP A 56 15.29 -0.03 3.63
CA ASP A 56 14.42 1.07 4.10
C ASP A 56 13.26 1.46 3.17
N ALA A 57 12.33 0.53 2.91
CA ALA A 57 10.96 0.99 2.67
C ALA A 57 10.52 1.83 3.88
N PRO A 58 9.87 3.01 3.73
CA PRO A 58 9.46 3.78 4.90
C PRO A 58 8.52 2.97 5.80
N VAL A 59 7.78 1.98 5.24
CA VAL A 59 7.03 0.99 6.04
C VAL A 59 6.93 -0.39 5.34
N GLU A 60 7.29 -1.46 6.07
CA GLU A 60 7.04 -2.86 5.67
C GLU A 60 5.67 -3.31 6.21
N LEU A 61 4.84 -3.95 5.38
CA LEU A 61 3.56 -4.51 5.80
C LEU A 61 3.68 -5.87 6.51
N GLY A 62 4.87 -6.45 6.58
CA GLY A 62 5.08 -7.81 7.06
C GLY A 62 4.45 -8.88 6.16
N GLY A 63 4.25 -10.08 6.71
CA GLY A 63 3.57 -11.19 6.04
C GLY A 63 2.05 -11.13 6.16
N GLN A 64 1.40 -12.29 6.08
CA GLN A 64 -0.07 -12.39 6.16
C GLN A 64 -0.61 -11.80 7.46
N GLY A 65 -1.64 -10.94 7.33
CA GLY A 65 -2.29 -10.26 8.44
C GLY A 65 -1.58 -8.98 8.90
N GLY A 66 -0.38 -8.71 8.39
CA GLY A 66 0.29 -7.44 8.64
C GLY A 66 -0.32 -6.29 7.84
N GLY A 67 -0.32 -5.09 8.42
CA GLY A 67 -1.09 -3.99 7.89
C GLY A 67 -0.80 -2.65 8.55
N LEU A 68 -1.29 -1.58 7.93
CA LEU A 68 -1.27 -0.22 8.44
C LEU A 68 -2.67 0.38 8.33
N ILE A 69 -3.01 1.19 9.32
CA ILE A 69 -4.26 1.94 9.36
C ILE A 69 -3.92 3.40 9.69
N PHE A 70 -4.44 4.31 8.89
CA PHE A 70 -4.39 5.75 9.13
C PHE A 70 -5.82 6.29 9.18
N ASP A 71 -6.08 7.18 10.13
CA ASP A 71 -7.38 7.82 10.30
C ASP A 71 -7.27 9.33 10.56
N GLY A 72 -8.35 10.03 10.22
CA GLY A 72 -8.50 11.45 10.50
C GLY A 72 -7.45 12.33 9.82
N ALA A 73 -7.02 13.38 10.52
CA ALA A 73 -6.15 14.41 9.96
C ALA A 73 -4.72 13.94 9.60
N GLN A 74 -4.33 12.74 10.07
CA GLN A 74 -3.01 12.16 9.80
C GLN A 74 -3.01 11.25 8.57
N CYS A 75 -4.17 11.10 7.91
CA CYS A 75 -4.29 10.25 6.74
C CYS A 75 -3.48 10.84 5.56
N PRO A 76 -2.58 10.06 4.93
CA PRO A 76 -1.76 10.58 3.85
C PRO A 76 -2.60 10.88 2.61
N THR A 77 -2.41 12.07 2.04
CA THR A 77 -3.13 12.52 0.84
C THR A 77 -2.39 12.24 -0.46
N ASN A 78 -1.10 11.89 -0.37
CA ASN A 78 -0.30 11.52 -1.53
C ASN A 78 -0.70 10.15 -2.10
N ALA A 79 -0.22 9.87 -3.33
CA ALA A 79 -0.37 8.56 -3.95
C ALA A 79 0.34 7.47 -3.14
N ILE A 80 -0.24 6.27 -3.15
CA ILE A 80 0.28 5.09 -2.48
C ILE A 80 0.83 4.13 -3.54
N ASN A 81 2.13 3.89 -3.48
CA ASN A 81 2.83 2.98 -4.37
C ASN A 81 3.30 1.74 -3.60
N LEU A 82 3.29 0.60 -4.28
CA LEU A 82 3.42 -0.72 -3.67
C LEU A 82 4.37 -1.59 -4.47
N ILE A 83 5.10 -2.44 -3.78
CA ILE A 83 5.96 -3.44 -4.42
C ILE A 83 6.13 -4.66 -3.51
N SER A 84 6.30 -5.83 -4.13
CA SER A 84 6.63 -7.07 -3.44
C SER A 84 7.77 -7.78 -4.17
N ALA A 85 8.73 -8.31 -3.43
CA ALA A 85 9.84 -9.06 -4.02
C ALA A 85 9.43 -10.45 -4.52
N SER A 86 8.42 -11.07 -3.91
CA SER A 86 8.01 -12.45 -4.17
C SER A 86 6.54 -12.62 -4.58
N ALA A 87 5.90 -11.52 -4.98
CA ALA A 87 4.46 -11.41 -5.26
C ALA A 87 3.59 -11.66 -4.02
N THR A 88 2.60 -10.80 -3.79
CA THR A 88 1.64 -10.97 -2.71
C THR A 88 0.33 -10.30 -3.06
N THR A 89 -0.70 -10.53 -2.25
CA THR A 89 -2.00 -9.88 -2.40
C THR A 89 -2.23 -8.97 -1.21
N ILE A 90 -2.66 -7.75 -1.50
CA ILE A 90 -3.07 -6.80 -0.48
C ILE A 90 -4.51 -6.36 -0.69
N ILE A 91 -5.15 -5.95 0.40
CA ILE A 91 -6.42 -5.24 0.40
C ILE A 91 -6.15 -3.82 0.81
N LEU A 92 -6.68 -2.90 0.02
CA LEU A 92 -6.57 -1.47 0.23
C LEU A 92 -7.97 -0.90 0.43
N MET A 93 -8.14 -0.11 1.48
CA MET A 93 -9.41 0.45 1.91
C MET A 93 -9.24 1.96 2.10
N GLU A 94 -10.03 2.79 1.42
CA GLU A 94 -10.02 4.24 1.64
C GLU A 94 -11.43 4.81 1.79
N MET A 95 -11.54 5.94 2.47
CA MET A 95 -12.77 6.72 2.62
C MET A 95 -12.46 8.20 2.44
#